data_AF-A0A9C8ALT6-F1
#
_entry.id   AF-A0A9C8ALT6-F1
#
_cell.length_a   1.000
_cell.length_b   1.000
_cell.length_c   1.000
_cell.angle_alpha   90.00
_cell.angle_beta   90.00
_cell.angle_gamma   90.00
#
_symmetry.space_group_name_H-M   'P 1'
#
loop_
_entity.id
_entity.type
_entity.pdbx_description
1 polymer ?
#
loop_
_entity_poly.entity_id
_entity_poly.type
_entity_poly.pdbx_seq_one_letter_code
_entity_poly.pdbx_strand_id
1 'polypeptide(L)'
;LFYLLVRKLFIPRLEADFAFQRQMLDTSFPLMINHLLATVFFRIDVLILQPLKGDAVVGYYGAAYKYIDGLNIIPAYFTMAIFPIMSRYAASAKESLMRAYILALRLLLIVSIPIAVGTTFIAKELILILGGSEYLPHSMIALQLLIWFLPLSYINSVTQYVLIAIDQQRFLTKAFLIGVAFNIVANLIFIPRYSYQAAAVVTIFSELALLIPFYYCVRKHIGSLPWPELFWRPSVASAVMAVILWVMRDVNILVRVPAAAIVYFAALLALGAFSREEIAAAVGAFKRQFGGLRETEPRFLCDHD
;
A
#
# COMPACT_ATOMS: atom_id res chain seq x y z
N LEU A 1 30.36 -1.50 4.58
CA LEU A 1 30.36 -0.93 3.21
C LEU A 1 30.68 0.58 3.21
N PHE A 2 29.92 1.41 3.93
CA PHE A 2 30.16 2.87 4.06
C PHE A 2 31.58 3.22 4.53
N TYR A 3 32.07 2.52 5.55
CA TYR A 3 33.45 2.69 6.06
C TYR A 3 34.54 2.36 5.01
N LEU A 4 34.29 1.39 4.12
CA LEU A 4 35.23 1.01 3.05
C LEU A 4 35.18 2.01 1.88
N LEU A 5 34.02 2.58 1.58
CA LEU A 5 33.83 3.61 0.55
C LEU A 5 34.51 4.94 0.92
N VAL A 6 34.33 5.41 2.16
CA VAL A 6 34.92 6.67 2.66
C VAL A 6 36.45 6.62 2.69
N ARG A 7 37.03 5.44 2.99
CA ARG A 7 38.48 5.29 3.10
C ARG A 7 39.20 5.09 1.76
N LYS A 8 38.51 4.59 0.72
CA LYS A 8 39.12 4.27 -0.59
C LYS A 8 38.75 5.21 -1.73
N LEU A 9 37.60 5.89 -1.71
CA LEU A 9 37.09 6.58 -2.91
C LEU A 9 36.72 8.05 -2.71
N PHE A 10 36.28 8.49 -1.52
CA PHE A 10 35.85 9.88 -1.31
C PHE A 10 36.06 10.32 0.14
N ILE A 11 36.97 11.28 0.36
CA ILE A 11 36.99 12.10 1.57
C ILE A 11 35.98 13.22 1.32
N PRO A 12 34.80 13.25 1.97
CA PRO A 12 33.84 14.33 1.77
C PRO A 12 34.48 15.65 2.23
N ARG A 13 34.80 16.52 1.27
CA ARG A 13 35.18 17.91 1.55
C ARG A 13 33.90 18.71 1.67
N LEU A 14 33.69 19.36 2.81
CA LEU A 14 32.58 20.28 3.00
C LEU A 14 32.89 21.57 2.22
N GLU A 15 32.44 21.62 0.97
CA GLU A 15 32.48 22.83 0.14
C GLU A 15 31.06 23.41 0.05
N ALA A 16 30.91 24.66 0.49
CA ALA A 16 29.63 25.37 0.44
C ALA A 16 29.45 26.01 -0.94
N ASP A 17 28.95 25.23 -1.90
CA ASP A 17 28.55 25.73 -3.22
C ASP A 17 27.08 26.17 -3.19
N PHE A 18 26.86 27.48 -3.05
CA PHE A 18 25.52 28.07 -3.05
C PHE A 18 24.76 27.88 -4.37
N ALA A 19 25.45 27.78 -5.51
CA ALA A 19 24.81 27.57 -6.80
C ALA A 19 24.28 26.13 -6.90
N PHE A 20 25.10 25.15 -6.49
CA PHE A 20 24.69 23.75 -6.42
C PHE A 20 23.57 23.53 -5.39
N GLN A 21 23.65 24.15 -4.21
CA GLN A 21 22.58 24.09 -3.20
C GLN A 21 21.25 24.64 -3.74
N ARG A 22 21.29 25.78 -4.44
CA ARG A 22 20.09 26.37 -5.06
C ARG A 22 19.48 25.44 -6.12
N GLN A 23 20.31 24.83 -6.97
CA GLN A 23 19.85 23.87 -7.97
C GLN A 23 19.24 22.60 -7.33
N MET A 24 19.86 22.08 -6.27
CA MET A 24 19.34 20.94 -5.51
C MET A 24 18.01 21.28 -4.84
N LEU A 25 17.87 22.48 -4.26
CA LEU A 25 16.63 22.96 -3.66
C LEU A 25 15.53 23.10 -4.71
N ASP A 26 15.80 23.71 -5.87
CA ASP A 26 14.81 23.87 -6.94
C ASP A 26 14.31 22.50 -7.45
N THR A 27 15.19 21.50 -7.49
CA THR A 27 14.83 20.13 -7.90
C THR A 27 14.07 19.37 -6.80
N SER A 28 14.46 19.54 -5.54
CA SER A 28 13.89 18.81 -4.41
C SER A 28 12.60 19.43 -3.86
N PHE A 29 12.38 20.72 -4.10
CA PHE A 29 11.23 21.45 -3.58
C PHE A 29 9.88 20.88 -4.05
N PRO A 30 9.67 20.54 -5.34
CA PRO A 30 8.44 19.87 -5.78
C PRO A 30 8.23 18.50 -5.11
N LEU A 31 9.30 17.73 -4.89
CA LEU A 31 9.24 16.44 -4.19
C LEU A 31 8.86 16.63 -2.71
N MET A 32 9.42 17.64 -2.05
CA MET A 32 9.09 17.97 -0.67
C MET A 32 7.62 18.40 -0.52
N ILE A 33 7.13 19.25 -1.43
CA ILE A 33 5.71 19.65 -1.47
C ILE A 33 4.81 18.44 -1.69
N ASN A 34 5.16 17.53 -2.60
CA ASN A 34 4.38 16.31 -2.83
C ASN A 34 4.32 15.44 -1.57
N HIS A 35 5.43 15.28 -0.86
CA HIS A 35 5.45 14.51 0.39
C HIS A 35 4.60 15.18 1.47
N LEU A 36 4.73 16.50 1.65
CA LEU A 36 3.90 17.27 2.59
C LEU A 36 2.40 17.14 2.27
N LEU A 37 2.02 17.31 0.99
CA LEU A 37 0.62 17.17 0.55
C LEU A 37 0.08 15.77 0.82
N ALA A 38 0.88 14.72 0.59
CA ALA A 38 0.49 13.36 0.92
C ALA A 38 0.32 13.17 2.43
N THR A 39 1.23 13.68 3.26
CA THR A 39 1.10 13.61 4.73
C THR A 39 -0.17 14.33 5.21
N VAL A 40 -0.45 15.52 4.68
CA VAL A 40 -1.67 16.27 4.98
C VAL A 40 -2.89 15.45 4.57
N PHE A 41 -2.92 14.91 3.35
CA PHE A 41 -4.04 14.11 2.84
C PHE A 41 -4.43 12.96 3.79
N PHE A 42 -3.45 12.25 4.37
CA PHE A 42 -3.71 11.10 5.26
C PHE A 42 -3.96 11.46 6.73
N ARG A 43 -3.71 12.70 7.16
CA ARG A 43 -3.82 13.10 8.58
C ARG A 43 -4.80 14.24 8.83
N ILE A 44 -5.25 14.93 7.78
CA ILE A 44 -6.08 16.13 7.89
C ILE A 44 -7.46 15.81 8.47
N ASP A 45 -7.99 14.62 8.23
CA ASP A 45 -9.25 14.15 8.79
C ASP A 45 -9.19 14.06 10.32
N VAL A 46 -8.10 13.53 10.90
CA VAL A 46 -7.86 13.50 12.35
C VAL A 46 -7.74 14.92 12.91
N LEU A 47 -7.03 15.81 12.22
CA LEU A 47 -6.85 17.21 12.61
C LEU A 47 -8.17 18.00 12.60
N ILE A 48 -9.08 17.70 11.66
CA ILE A 48 -10.43 18.29 11.60
C ILE A 48 -11.35 17.68 12.66
N LEU A 49 -11.22 16.38 12.93
CA LEU A 49 -12.07 15.66 13.88
C LEU A 49 -11.86 16.14 15.32
N GLN A 50 -10.62 16.44 15.71
CA GLN A 50 -10.26 16.88 17.06
C GLN A 50 -11.05 18.09 17.56
N PRO A 51 -11.03 19.27 16.88
CA PRO A 51 -11.76 20.44 17.35
C PRO A 51 -13.29 20.29 17.25
N LEU A 52 -13.80 19.42 16.37
CA LEU A 52 -15.24 19.26 16.14
C LEU A 52 -15.91 18.26 17.07
N LYS A 53 -15.18 17.22 17.52
CA LYS A 53 -15.76 16.08 18.25
C LYS A 53 -15.02 15.72 19.54
N GLY A 54 -13.88 16.35 19.82
CA GLY A 54 -13.11 16.17 21.05
C GLY A 54 -12.17 14.97 21.04
N ASP A 55 -11.31 14.91 22.06
CA ASP A 55 -10.18 13.97 22.12
C ASP A 55 -10.59 12.51 22.24
N ALA A 56 -11.72 12.21 22.87
CA ALA A 56 -12.22 10.83 23.01
C ALA A 56 -12.52 10.20 21.64
N VAL A 57 -13.18 10.95 20.75
CA VAL A 57 -13.51 10.49 19.39
C VAL A 57 -12.25 10.32 18.56
N VAL A 58 -11.27 11.22 18.72
CA VAL A 58 -9.95 11.10 18.09
C VAL A 58 -9.22 9.87 18.59
N GLY A 59 -9.30 9.54 19.88
CA GLY A 59 -8.75 8.31 20.45
C GLY A 59 -9.33 7.06 19.81
N TYR A 60 -10.66 7.00 19.67
CA TYR A 60 -11.33 5.87 19.03
C TYR A 60 -10.92 5.70 17.56
N TYR A 61 -10.89 6.80 16.82
CA TYR A 61 -10.51 6.81 15.41
C TYR A 61 -9.02 6.51 15.21
N GLY A 62 -8.16 7.05 16.07
CA GLY A 62 -6.72 6.78 16.09
C GLY A 62 -6.39 5.32 16.35
N ALA A 63 -7.15 4.63 17.21
CA ALA A 63 -6.97 3.19 17.42
C ALA A 63 -7.24 2.37 16.15
N ALA A 64 -8.24 2.73 15.35
CA ALA A 64 -8.48 2.11 14.04
C ALA A 64 -7.32 2.40 13.07
N TYR A 65 -6.82 3.64 13.05
CA TYR A 65 -5.71 4.04 12.19
C TYR A 65 -4.40 3.29 12.44
N LYS A 66 -4.13 2.83 13.67
CA LYS A 66 -2.92 2.03 13.96
C LYS A 66 -2.84 0.75 13.11
N TYR A 67 -3.97 0.08 12.89
CA TYR A 67 -4.02 -1.09 12.01
C TYR A 67 -3.78 -0.72 10.55
N ILE A 68 -4.36 0.40 10.12
CA ILE A 68 -4.17 0.93 8.77
C ILE A 68 -2.70 1.27 8.52
N ASP A 69 -2.07 2.01 9.43
CA ASP A 69 -0.66 2.40 9.35
C ASP A 69 0.24 1.15 9.29
N GLY A 70 -0.08 0.12 10.08
CA GLY A 70 0.61 -1.16 10.06
C GLY A 70 0.50 -1.90 8.72
N LEU A 71 -0.65 -1.83 8.04
CA LEU A 71 -0.85 -2.49 6.74
C LEU A 71 -0.21 -1.72 5.58
N ASN A 72 -0.14 -0.40 5.67
CA ASN A 72 0.51 0.47 4.67
C ASN A 72 2.02 0.22 4.50
N ILE A 73 2.63 -0.58 5.38
CA ILE A 73 4.00 -1.07 5.20
C ILE A 73 4.13 -1.92 3.91
N ILE A 74 3.11 -2.69 3.55
CA ILE A 74 3.10 -3.60 2.41
C ILE A 74 3.33 -2.83 1.08
N PRO A 75 2.48 -1.84 0.72
CA PRO A 75 2.68 -1.09 -0.52
C PRO A 75 3.97 -0.27 -0.49
N ALA A 76 4.40 0.23 0.68
CA ALA A 76 5.64 1.01 0.78
C ALA A 76 6.87 0.18 0.37
N TYR A 77 7.05 -1.02 0.94
CA TYR A 77 8.17 -1.89 0.55
C TYR A 77 8.02 -2.44 -0.87
N PHE A 78 6.79 -2.78 -1.26
CA PHE A 78 6.52 -3.28 -2.61
C PHE A 78 6.88 -2.24 -3.68
N THR A 79 6.47 -0.99 -3.48
CA THR A 79 6.77 0.11 -4.40
C THR A 79 8.24 0.49 -4.40
N MET A 80 8.91 0.49 -3.25
CA MET A 80 10.37 0.67 -3.18
C MET A 80 11.13 -0.39 -3.99
N ALA A 81 10.70 -1.65 -3.93
CA ALA A 81 11.35 -2.73 -4.66
C ALA A 81 11.10 -2.66 -6.18
N ILE A 82 9.90 -2.25 -6.59
CA ILE A 82 9.52 -2.24 -8.01
C ILE A 82 9.89 -0.94 -8.73
N PHE A 83 10.08 0.17 -8.01
CA PHE A 83 10.34 1.48 -8.59
C PHE A 83 11.57 1.53 -9.53
N PRO A 84 12.72 0.91 -9.19
CA PRO A 84 13.87 0.87 -10.11
C PRO A 84 13.56 0.14 -11.42
N ILE A 85 12.73 -0.90 -11.37
CA ILE A 85 12.29 -1.66 -12.55
C ILE A 85 11.39 -0.78 -13.42
N MET A 86 10.44 -0.06 -12.81
CA MET A 86 9.55 0.86 -13.53
C MET A 86 10.33 2.00 -14.19
N SER A 87 11.27 2.61 -13.47
CA SER A 87 12.09 3.72 -13.98
C SER A 87 12.94 3.28 -15.18
N ARG A 88 13.51 2.07 -15.14
CA ARG A 88 14.26 1.51 -16.28
C ARG A 88 13.38 1.32 -17.52
N TYR A 89 12.16 0.80 -17.35
CA TYR A 89 11.26 0.56 -18.47
C TYR A 89 10.60 1.84 -19.01
N ALA A 90 10.44 2.88 -18.19
CA ALA A 90 9.87 4.14 -18.61
C ALA A 90 10.65 4.81 -19.76
N ALA A 91 11.99 4.69 -19.76
CA ALA A 91 12.83 5.30 -20.79
C ALA A 91 12.88 4.53 -22.12
N SER A 92 12.62 3.21 -22.11
CA SER A 92 13.03 2.32 -23.21
C SER A 92 11.99 1.29 -23.66
N ALA A 93 10.96 0.99 -22.85
CA ALA A 93 10.03 -0.10 -23.13
C ALA A 93 8.65 0.13 -22.48
N LYS A 94 7.81 0.96 -23.11
CA LYS A 94 6.46 1.29 -22.64
C LYS A 94 5.58 0.06 -22.39
N GLU A 95 5.64 -0.95 -23.25
CA GLU A 95 4.88 -2.20 -23.04
C GLU A 95 5.36 -2.98 -21.82
N SER A 96 6.67 -3.03 -21.59
CA SER A 96 7.24 -3.70 -20.42
C SER A 96 6.87 -2.96 -19.13
N LEU A 97 6.83 -1.63 -19.16
CA LEU A 97 6.31 -0.81 -18.06
C LEU A 97 4.84 -1.15 -17.77
N MET A 98 4.00 -1.24 -18.82
CA MET A 98 2.59 -1.60 -18.65
C MET A 98 2.43 -3.00 -18.05
N ARG A 99 3.16 -4.00 -18.55
CA ARG A 99 3.13 -5.37 -18.01
C ARG A 99 3.54 -5.41 -16.54
N ALA A 100 4.63 -4.72 -16.19
CA ALA A 100 5.10 -4.63 -14.81
C ALA A 100 4.07 -3.93 -13.91
N TYR A 101 3.43 -2.87 -14.41
CA TYR A 101 2.39 -2.15 -13.68
C TYR A 101 1.12 -3.00 -13.46
N ILE A 102 0.63 -3.71 -14.48
CA ILE A 102 -0.50 -4.64 -14.33
C ILE A 102 -0.18 -5.75 -13.33
N LEU A 103 1.03 -6.31 -13.38
CA LEU A 103 1.49 -7.31 -12.42
C LEU A 103 1.51 -6.74 -10.99
N ALA A 104 2.04 -5.53 -10.82
CA ALA A 104 2.08 -4.83 -9.54
C ALA A 104 0.69 -4.63 -8.93
N LEU A 105 -0.24 -4.11 -9.72
CA LEU A 105 -1.63 -3.92 -9.31
C LEU A 105 -2.28 -5.24 -8.94
N ARG A 106 -2.11 -6.28 -9.77
CA ARG A 106 -2.70 -7.61 -9.50
C ARG A 106 -2.19 -8.19 -8.18
N LEU A 107 -0.87 -8.15 -7.94
CA LEU A 107 -0.28 -8.66 -6.70
C LEU A 107 -0.79 -7.90 -5.47
N LEU A 108 -0.88 -6.58 -5.54
CA LEU A 108 -1.40 -5.78 -4.44
C LEU A 108 -2.89 -5.99 -4.20
N LEU A 109 -3.70 -6.17 -5.25
CA LEU A 109 -5.14 -6.45 -5.12
C LEU A 109 -5.42 -7.84 -4.54
N ILE A 110 -4.60 -8.84 -4.89
CA ILE A 110 -4.63 -10.18 -4.29
C ILE A 110 -4.35 -10.11 -2.77
N VAL A 111 -3.69 -9.07 -2.28
CA VAL A 111 -3.39 -8.89 -0.86
C VAL A 111 -4.38 -7.95 -0.19
N SER A 112 -4.71 -6.80 -0.79
CA SER A 112 -5.50 -5.75 -0.14
C SER A 112 -6.98 -6.11 0.03
N ILE A 113 -7.59 -6.74 -0.98
CA ILE A 113 -9.02 -7.10 -0.94
C ILE A 113 -9.33 -8.12 0.18
N PRO A 114 -8.62 -9.26 0.32
CA PRO A 114 -8.88 -10.17 1.43
C PRO A 114 -8.53 -9.55 2.78
N ILE A 115 -7.55 -8.66 2.87
CA ILE A 115 -7.28 -7.93 4.11
C ILE A 115 -8.46 -7.04 4.47
N ALA A 116 -9.03 -6.29 3.51
CA ALA A 116 -10.19 -5.44 3.76
C ALA A 116 -11.42 -6.24 4.21
N VAL A 117 -11.71 -7.34 3.52
CA VAL A 117 -12.81 -8.24 3.87
C VAL A 117 -12.54 -8.88 5.24
N GLY A 118 -11.38 -9.50 5.42
CA GLY A 118 -11.00 -10.21 6.64
C GLY A 118 -11.10 -9.31 7.87
N THR A 119 -10.44 -8.15 7.82
CA THR A 119 -10.47 -7.14 8.89
C THR A 119 -11.89 -6.69 9.22
N THR A 120 -12.79 -6.58 8.25
CA THR A 120 -14.19 -6.21 8.52
C THR A 120 -14.87 -7.21 9.47
N PHE A 121 -14.61 -8.51 9.31
CA PHE A 121 -15.18 -9.57 10.15
C PHE A 121 -14.45 -9.73 11.49
N ILE A 122 -13.15 -9.43 11.56
CA ILE A 122 -12.33 -9.60 12.77
C ILE A 122 -12.06 -8.28 13.52
N ALA A 123 -12.69 -7.17 13.10
CA ALA A 123 -12.42 -5.83 13.64
C ALA A 123 -12.63 -5.74 15.16
N LYS A 124 -13.63 -6.46 15.69
CA LYS A 124 -13.92 -6.48 17.12
C LYS A 124 -12.73 -7.03 17.90
N GLU A 125 -12.23 -8.19 17.49
CA GLU A 125 -11.13 -8.88 18.14
C GLU A 125 -9.82 -8.12 18.00
N LEU A 126 -9.57 -7.51 16.84
CA LEU A 126 -8.43 -6.61 16.65
C LEU A 126 -8.47 -5.46 17.67
N ILE A 127 -9.56 -4.70 17.72
CA ILE A 127 -9.67 -3.58 18.68
C ILE A 127 -9.56 -4.05 20.14
N LEU A 128 -10.12 -5.20 20.50
CA LEU A 128 -9.96 -5.77 21.84
C LEU A 128 -8.51 -6.06 22.19
N ILE A 129 -7.70 -6.55 21.24
CA ILE A 129 -6.28 -6.83 21.44
C ILE A 129 -5.47 -5.53 21.64
N LEU A 130 -5.82 -4.47 20.90
CA LEU A 130 -5.03 -3.23 20.90
C LEU A 130 -5.43 -2.23 21.99
N GLY A 131 -6.73 -2.05 22.20
CA GLY A 131 -7.29 -1.01 23.08
C GLY A 131 -8.16 -1.55 24.21
N GLY A 132 -8.60 -2.80 24.13
CA GLY A 132 -9.55 -3.38 25.10
C GLY A 132 -11.01 -2.96 24.86
N SER A 133 -11.88 -3.30 25.79
CA SER A 133 -13.34 -3.11 25.66
C SER A 133 -13.79 -1.66 25.65
N GLU A 134 -12.99 -0.74 26.22
CA GLU A 134 -13.31 0.70 26.31
C GLU A 134 -13.38 1.39 24.95
N TYR A 135 -12.75 0.81 23.93
CA TYR A 135 -12.73 1.32 22.56
C TYR A 135 -13.91 0.80 21.71
N LEU A 136 -14.67 -0.16 22.24
CA LEU A 136 -15.86 -0.68 21.58
C LEU A 136 -17.11 0.14 21.94
N PRO A 137 -18.05 0.31 20.99
CA PRO A 137 -18.04 -0.19 19.61
C PRO A 137 -17.38 0.77 18.62
N HIS A 138 -17.00 1.98 19.04
CA HIS A 138 -16.63 3.07 18.13
C HIS A 138 -15.40 2.78 17.26
N SER A 139 -14.31 2.29 17.84
CA SER A 139 -13.11 1.94 17.08
C SER A 139 -13.32 0.74 16.15
N MET A 140 -14.18 -0.21 16.54
CA MET A 140 -14.55 -1.34 15.68
C MET A 140 -15.28 -0.85 14.44
N ILE A 141 -16.30 -0.01 14.59
CA ILE A 141 -17.04 0.57 13.46
C ILE A 141 -16.10 1.42 12.60
N ALA A 142 -15.24 2.23 13.22
CA ALA A 142 -14.26 3.03 12.49
C ALA A 142 -13.33 2.17 11.64
N LEU A 143 -12.79 1.07 12.19
CA LEU A 143 -11.92 0.13 11.46
C LEU A 143 -12.66 -0.59 10.33
N GLN A 144 -13.90 -1.02 10.56
CA GLN A 144 -14.74 -1.68 9.55
C GLN A 144 -15.02 -0.77 8.36
N LEU A 145 -15.21 0.53 8.59
CA LEU A 145 -15.40 1.50 7.51
C LEU A 145 -14.08 1.85 6.85
N LEU A 146 -13.07 2.23 7.64
CA LEU A 146 -11.79 2.71 7.13
C LEU A 146 -11.14 1.68 6.23
N ILE A 147 -11.11 0.40 6.60
CA ILE A 147 -10.31 -0.62 5.89
C ILE A 147 -10.62 -0.73 4.39
N TRP A 148 -11.82 -0.33 3.95
CA TRP A 148 -12.19 -0.32 2.53
C TRP A 148 -11.46 0.72 1.68
N PHE A 149 -10.78 1.70 2.30
CA PHE A 149 -9.89 2.60 1.58
C PHE A 149 -8.61 1.89 1.09
N LEU A 150 -8.23 0.77 1.73
CA LEU A 150 -6.92 0.14 1.58
C LEU A 150 -6.67 -0.43 0.17
N PRO A 151 -7.63 -1.14 -0.48
CA PRO A 151 -7.46 -1.56 -1.88
C PRO A 151 -7.25 -0.39 -2.84
N LEU A 152 -7.95 0.73 -2.63
CA LEU A 152 -7.80 1.94 -3.45
C LEU A 152 -6.44 2.61 -3.21
N SER A 153 -6.04 2.72 -1.94
CA SER A 153 -4.75 3.30 -1.55
C SER A 153 -3.57 2.52 -2.14
N TYR A 154 -3.66 1.19 -2.21
CA TYR A 154 -2.61 0.35 -2.80
C TYR A 154 -2.50 0.58 -4.32
N ILE A 155 -3.63 0.74 -5.01
CA ILE A 155 -3.63 1.11 -6.44
C ILE A 155 -2.99 2.49 -6.61
N ASN A 156 -3.42 3.49 -5.83
CA ASN A 156 -2.90 4.85 -5.91
C ASN A 156 -1.40 4.91 -5.60
N SER A 157 -0.92 4.13 -4.63
CA SER A 157 0.50 4.02 -4.28
C SER A 157 1.34 3.57 -5.46
N VAL A 158 1.01 2.44 -6.10
CA VAL A 158 1.77 1.98 -7.28
C VAL A 158 1.66 2.97 -8.43
N THR A 159 0.46 3.49 -8.66
CA THR A 159 0.19 4.42 -9.76
C THR A 159 1.01 5.70 -9.61
N GLN A 160 1.11 6.25 -8.40
CA GLN A 160 1.95 7.39 -8.08
C GLN A 160 3.41 7.16 -8.50
N TYR A 161 4.00 6.02 -8.13
CA TYR A 161 5.38 5.71 -8.50
C TYR A 161 5.57 5.52 -10.01
N VAL A 162 4.57 4.97 -10.69
CA VAL A 162 4.58 4.88 -12.16
C VAL A 162 4.54 6.27 -12.79
N LEU A 163 3.70 7.19 -12.29
CA LEU A 163 3.66 8.59 -12.76
C LEU A 163 5.00 9.31 -12.52
N ILE A 164 5.64 9.07 -11.37
CA ILE A 164 6.97 9.61 -11.09
C ILE A 164 8.00 9.05 -12.08
N ALA A 165 7.94 7.75 -12.40
CA ALA A 165 8.86 7.12 -13.34
C ALA A 165 8.74 7.64 -14.79
N ILE A 166 7.58 8.19 -15.18
CA ILE A 166 7.35 8.81 -16.50
C ILE A 166 7.40 10.35 -16.45
N ASP A 167 8.04 10.92 -15.42
CA ASP A 167 8.23 12.37 -15.22
C ASP A 167 6.94 13.21 -15.13
N GLN A 168 5.81 12.60 -14.76
CA GLN A 168 4.51 13.28 -14.59
C GLN A 168 4.30 13.86 -13.18
N GLN A 169 5.36 14.29 -12.51
CA GLN A 169 5.33 14.80 -11.13
C GLN A 169 4.44 16.04 -10.98
N ARG A 170 4.44 16.96 -11.97
CA ARG A 170 3.58 18.15 -11.93
C ARG A 170 2.09 17.81 -11.98
N PHE A 171 1.72 16.77 -12.73
CA PHE A 171 0.35 16.28 -12.77
C PHE A 171 -0.04 15.66 -11.43
N LEU A 172 0.88 14.86 -10.85
CA LEU A 172 0.71 14.25 -9.53
C LEU A 172 0.42 15.31 -8.46
N THR A 173 1.20 16.40 -8.42
CA THR A 173 0.98 17.51 -7.46
C THR A 173 -0.41 18.14 -7.62
N LYS A 174 -0.85 18.38 -8.85
CA LYS A 174 -2.19 18.93 -9.12
C LYS A 174 -3.29 17.98 -8.67
N ALA A 175 -3.14 16.68 -8.91
CA ALA A 175 -4.09 15.68 -8.47
C ALA A 175 -4.15 15.59 -6.93
N PHE A 176 -3.01 15.63 -6.23
CA PHE A 176 -2.98 15.71 -4.77
C PHE A 176 -3.66 16.97 -4.24
N LEU A 177 -3.46 18.13 -4.88
CA LEU A 177 -4.11 19.36 -4.47
C LEU A 177 -5.65 19.24 -4.57
N ILE A 178 -6.15 18.65 -5.66
CA ILE A 178 -7.58 18.37 -5.84
C ILE A 178 -8.07 17.38 -4.77
N GLY A 179 -7.33 16.30 -4.51
CA GLY A 179 -7.68 15.30 -3.50
C GLY A 179 -7.72 15.87 -2.09
N VAL A 180 -6.73 16.67 -1.69
CA VAL A 180 -6.68 17.36 -0.39
C VAL A 180 -7.83 18.36 -0.26
N ALA A 181 -8.09 19.15 -1.30
CA ALA A 181 -9.22 20.09 -1.29
C ALA A 181 -10.55 19.36 -1.14
N PHE A 182 -10.77 18.28 -1.90
CA PHE A 182 -11.96 17.43 -1.76
C PHE A 182 -12.07 16.86 -0.35
N ASN A 183 -10.98 16.29 0.19
CA ASN A 183 -10.97 15.68 1.51
C ASN A 183 -11.31 16.71 2.61
N ILE A 184 -10.70 17.90 2.60
CA ILE A 184 -10.97 18.97 3.56
C ILE A 184 -12.44 19.42 3.45
N VAL A 185 -12.92 19.73 2.25
CA VAL A 185 -14.29 20.24 2.05
C VAL A 185 -15.31 19.18 2.47
N ALA A 186 -15.14 17.94 2.04
CA ALA A 186 -16.05 16.85 2.41
C ALA A 186 -16.01 16.60 3.93
N ASN A 187 -14.83 16.60 4.56
CA ASN A 187 -14.72 16.42 6.00
C ASN A 187 -15.40 17.55 6.78
N LEU A 188 -15.22 18.81 6.38
CA LEU A 188 -15.88 19.96 7.02
C LEU A 188 -17.42 19.91 6.88
N ILE A 189 -17.94 19.35 5.79
CA ILE A 189 -19.39 19.23 5.57
C ILE A 189 -19.97 18.04 6.35
N PHE A 190 -19.33 16.88 6.32
CA PHE A 190 -19.92 15.63 6.81
C PHE A 190 -19.55 15.28 8.26
N ILE A 191 -18.37 15.65 8.76
CA ILE A 191 -17.95 15.36 10.15
C ILE A 191 -18.88 16.00 11.20
N PRO A 192 -19.37 17.25 11.04
CA PRO A 192 -20.28 17.84 12.02
C PRO A 192 -21.52 16.97 12.28
N ARG A 193 -22.04 16.31 11.23
CA ARG A 193 -23.26 15.48 11.31
C ARG A 193 -23.00 14.02 11.67
N TYR A 194 -21.94 13.40 11.13
CA TYR A 194 -21.71 11.94 11.26
C TYR A 194 -20.40 11.55 11.94
N SER A 195 -19.64 12.52 12.47
CA SER A 195 -18.42 12.27 13.26
C SER A 195 -17.38 11.41 12.50
N TYR A 196 -16.68 10.52 13.20
CA TYR A 196 -15.65 9.62 12.65
C TYR A 196 -16.14 8.70 11.53
N GLN A 197 -17.45 8.39 11.46
CA GLN A 197 -18.01 7.56 10.39
C GLN A 197 -17.97 8.31 9.05
N ALA A 198 -18.29 9.60 9.06
CA ALA A 198 -18.13 10.45 7.89
C ALA A 198 -16.67 10.53 7.48
N ALA A 199 -15.75 10.74 8.42
CA ALA A 199 -14.32 10.80 8.13
C ALA A 199 -13.84 9.54 7.39
N ALA A 200 -14.21 8.35 7.90
CA ALA A 200 -13.86 7.08 7.25
C ALA A 200 -14.38 6.98 5.81
N VAL A 201 -15.65 7.36 5.58
CA VAL A 201 -16.27 7.30 4.25
C VAL A 201 -15.66 8.35 3.30
N VAL A 202 -15.41 9.57 3.80
CA VAL A 202 -14.76 10.64 3.03
C VAL A 202 -13.35 10.21 2.60
N THR A 203 -12.61 9.49 3.44
CA THR A 203 -11.29 8.95 3.07
C THR A 203 -11.38 7.99 1.87
N ILE A 204 -12.36 7.09 1.85
CA ILE A 204 -12.59 6.19 0.69
C ILE A 204 -12.87 7.01 -0.58
N PHE A 205 -13.76 8.01 -0.50
CA PHE A 205 -14.07 8.86 -1.64
C PHE A 205 -12.88 9.74 -2.06
N SER A 206 -12.02 10.12 -1.12
CA SER A 206 -10.82 10.90 -1.41
C SER A 206 -9.80 10.06 -2.19
N GLU A 207 -9.66 8.78 -1.87
CA GLU A 207 -8.84 7.85 -2.66
C GLU A 207 -9.40 7.68 -4.09
N LEU A 208 -10.72 7.65 -4.26
CA LEU A 208 -11.34 7.67 -5.59
C LEU A 208 -11.07 8.99 -6.33
N ALA A 209 -11.10 10.13 -5.61
CA ALA A 209 -10.79 11.44 -6.17
C ALA A 209 -9.33 11.56 -6.65
N LEU A 210 -8.40 10.79 -6.06
CA LEU A 210 -7.02 10.65 -6.57
C LEU A 210 -6.92 9.64 -7.71
N LEU A 211 -7.62 8.52 -7.61
CA LEU A 211 -7.58 7.43 -8.58
C LEU A 211 -8.02 7.87 -9.97
N ILE A 212 -9.06 8.72 -10.06
CA ILE A 212 -9.60 9.19 -11.34
C ILE A 212 -8.55 10.00 -12.14
N PRO A 213 -7.95 11.08 -11.61
CA PRO A 213 -6.84 11.78 -12.27
C PRO A 213 -5.64 10.88 -12.58
N PHE A 214 -5.24 10.03 -11.63
CA PHE A 214 -4.11 9.13 -11.80
C PHE A 214 -4.32 8.19 -12.98
N TYR A 215 -5.48 7.54 -13.03
CA TYR A 215 -5.85 6.65 -14.13
C TYR A 215 -5.95 7.39 -15.47
N TYR A 216 -6.51 8.60 -15.48
CA TYR A 216 -6.54 9.43 -16.69
C TYR A 216 -5.12 9.66 -17.24
N CYS A 217 -4.17 10.01 -16.38
CA CYS A 217 -2.77 10.22 -16.78
C CYS A 217 -2.10 8.94 -17.26
N VAL A 218 -2.31 7.81 -16.57
CA VAL A 218 -1.83 6.49 -16.99
C VAL A 218 -2.38 6.13 -18.37
N ARG A 219 -3.69 6.28 -18.58
CA ARG A 219 -4.35 5.96 -19.85
C ARG A 219 -3.78 6.77 -21.00
N LYS A 220 -3.50 8.06 -20.75
CA LYS A 220 -2.92 8.98 -21.73
C LYS A 220 -1.47 8.61 -22.10
N HIS A 221 -0.64 8.23 -21.14
CA HIS A 221 0.81 8.06 -21.38
C HIS A 221 1.23 6.59 -21.60
N ILE A 222 0.56 5.64 -20.97
CA ILE A 222 0.95 4.22 -20.93
C ILE A 222 -0.08 3.36 -21.68
N GLY A 223 -1.36 3.47 -21.34
CA GLY A 223 -2.45 2.72 -21.97
C GLY A 223 -3.57 2.32 -20.99
N SER A 224 -4.57 1.59 -21.48
CA SER A 224 -5.71 1.14 -20.67
C SER A 224 -5.36 -0.05 -19.78
N LEU A 225 -5.97 -0.09 -18.59
CA LEU A 225 -5.87 -1.22 -17.67
C LEU A 225 -7.05 -2.19 -17.85
N PRO A 226 -6.80 -3.52 -17.78
CA PRO A 226 -7.85 -4.52 -17.80
C PRO A 226 -8.50 -4.62 -16.40
N TRP A 227 -9.25 -3.59 -16.01
CA TRP A 227 -9.89 -3.52 -14.69
C TRP A 227 -10.72 -4.75 -14.31
N PRO A 228 -11.56 -5.33 -15.20
CA PRO A 228 -12.31 -6.52 -14.85
C PRO A 228 -11.38 -7.65 -14.43
N GLU A 229 -10.35 -7.96 -15.24
CA GLU A 229 -9.37 -9.03 -15.01
C GLU A 229 -8.59 -8.87 -13.70
N LEU A 230 -8.29 -7.63 -13.34
CA LEU A 230 -7.61 -7.29 -12.09
C LEU A 230 -8.48 -7.54 -10.85
N PHE A 231 -9.78 -7.25 -10.93
CA PHE A 231 -10.67 -7.25 -9.77
C PHE A 231 -11.48 -8.53 -9.58
N TRP A 232 -11.90 -9.23 -10.65
CA TRP A 232 -12.89 -10.30 -10.51
C TRP A 232 -12.34 -11.50 -9.71
N ARG A 233 -11.10 -11.95 -9.97
CA ARG A 233 -10.53 -13.13 -9.28
C ARG A 233 -10.32 -12.88 -7.79
N PRO A 234 -9.65 -11.79 -7.36
CA PRO A 234 -9.50 -11.51 -5.93
C PRO A 234 -10.85 -11.29 -5.25
N SER A 235 -11.79 -10.59 -5.91
CA SER A 235 -13.11 -10.32 -5.33
C SER A 235 -13.92 -11.59 -5.10
N VAL A 236 -13.93 -12.52 -6.07
CA VAL A 236 -14.62 -13.81 -5.92
C VAL A 236 -13.97 -14.66 -4.83
N ALA A 237 -12.64 -14.75 -4.81
CA ALA A 237 -11.93 -15.48 -3.76
C ALA A 237 -12.19 -14.88 -2.37
N SER A 238 -12.21 -13.54 -2.24
CA SER A 238 -12.52 -12.86 -0.98
C SER A 238 -13.99 -12.99 -0.59
N ALA A 239 -14.92 -13.09 -1.54
CA ALA A 239 -16.32 -13.38 -1.26
C ALA A 239 -16.50 -14.79 -0.67
N VAL A 240 -15.80 -15.80 -1.22
CA VAL A 240 -15.79 -17.16 -0.67
C VAL A 240 -15.22 -17.17 0.76
N MET A 241 -14.12 -16.44 0.97
CA MET A 241 -13.52 -16.26 2.30
C MET A 241 -14.50 -15.57 3.27
N ALA A 242 -15.26 -14.56 2.84
CA ALA A 242 -16.26 -13.89 3.66
C ALA A 242 -17.36 -14.84 4.14
N VAL A 243 -17.81 -15.76 3.28
CA VAL A 243 -18.79 -16.79 3.65
C VAL A 243 -18.24 -17.68 4.77
N ILE A 244 -16.98 -18.11 4.69
CA ILE A 244 -16.36 -18.92 5.74
C ILE A 244 -16.23 -18.14 7.05
N LEU A 245 -15.80 -16.88 6.99
CA LEU A 245 -15.72 -16.02 8.18
C LEU A 245 -17.09 -15.82 8.84
N TRP A 246 -18.15 -15.75 8.05
CA TRP A 246 -19.51 -15.62 8.53
C TRP A 246 -20.05 -16.92 9.13
N VAL A 247 -19.85 -18.07 8.47
CA VAL A 247 -20.31 -19.38 8.96
C VAL A 247 -19.57 -19.77 10.24
N MET A 248 -18.26 -19.50 10.32
CA MET A 248 -17.43 -19.82 11.47
C MET A 248 -17.41 -18.69 12.52
N ARG A 249 -18.38 -17.78 12.53
CA ARG A 249 -18.38 -16.61 13.43
C ARG A 249 -18.29 -16.97 14.92
N ASP A 250 -18.89 -18.10 15.30
CA ASP A 250 -18.97 -18.59 16.68
C ASP A 250 -17.76 -19.44 17.08
N VAL A 251 -16.85 -19.72 16.14
CA VAL A 251 -15.61 -20.47 16.37
C VAL A 251 -14.52 -19.50 16.86
N ASN A 252 -13.59 -20.00 17.68
CA ASN A 252 -12.45 -19.24 18.15
C ASN A 252 -11.64 -18.64 16.97
N ILE A 253 -11.23 -17.38 17.11
CA ILE A 253 -10.45 -16.64 16.11
C ILE A 253 -9.20 -17.38 15.64
N LEU A 254 -8.55 -18.15 16.53
CA LEU A 254 -7.34 -18.92 16.23
C LEU A 254 -7.57 -20.02 15.18
N VAL A 255 -8.80 -20.51 15.03
CA VAL A 255 -9.17 -21.49 14.00
C VAL A 255 -9.82 -20.78 12.82
N ARG A 256 -10.65 -19.78 13.09
CA ARG A 256 -11.42 -19.01 12.09
C ARG A 256 -10.51 -18.32 11.07
N VAL A 257 -9.46 -17.63 11.51
CA VAL A 257 -8.56 -16.86 10.62
C VAL A 257 -7.73 -17.78 9.71
N PRO A 258 -7.04 -18.82 10.24
CA PRO A 258 -6.31 -19.75 9.37
C PRO A 258 -7.23 -20.49 8.38
N ALA A 259 -8.42 -20.91 8.81
CA ALA A 259 -9.38 -21.57 7.91
C ALA A 259 -9.80 -20.64 6.75
N ALA A 260 -10.14 -19.39 7.05
CA ALA A 260 -10.48 -18.40 6.04
C ALA A 260 -9.30 -18.13 5.08
N ALA A 261 -8.08 -18.02 5.60
CA ALA A 261 -6.88 -17.85 4.79
C ALA A 261 -6.66 -19.03 3.84
N ILE A 262 -6.75 -20.27 4.34
CA ILE A 262 -6.62 -21.48 3.51
C ILE A 262 -7.66 -21.50 2.40
N VAL A 263 -8.92 -21.18 2.72
CA VAL A 263 -10.00 -21.16 1.72
C VAL A 263 -9.77 -20.05 0.69
N TYR A 264 -9.31 -18.88 1.11
CA TYR A 264 -8.94 -17.80 0.18
C TYR A 264 -7.84 -18.25 -0.80
N PHE A 265 -6.75 -18.83 -0.29
CA PHE A 265 -5.66 -19.33 -1.14
C PHE A 265 -6.12 -20.45 -2.07
N ALA A 266 -6.94 -21.38 -1.58
CA ALA A 266 -7.51 -22.45 -2.40
C ALA A 266 -8.41 -21.92 -3.52
N ALA A 267 -9.30 -20.97 -3.20
CA ALA A 267 -10.16 -20.32 -4.19
C ALA A 267 -9.34 -19.56 -5.24
N LEU A 268 -8.28 -18.87 -4.81
CA LEU A 268 -7.43 -18.10 -5.70
C LEU A 268 -6.62 -18.99 -6.67
N LEU A 269 -6.17 -20.16 -6.21
CA LEU A 269 -5.55 -21.18 -7.05
C LEU A 269 -6.56 -21.79 -8.03
N ALA A 270 -7.78 -22.10 -7.57
CA ALA A 270 -8.85 -22.64 -8.41
C ALA A 270 -9.27 -21.68 -9.53
N LEU A 271 -9.27 -20.37 -9.25
CA LEU A 271 -9.56 -19.32 -10.22
C LEU A 271 -8.40 -19.03 -11.20
N GLY A 272 -7.26 -19.72 -11.05
CA GLY A 272 -6.09 -19.54 -11.92
C GLY A 272 -5.50 -18.14 -11.82
N ALA A 273 -5.54 -17.51 -10.65
CA ALA A 273 -5.10 -16.13 -10.46
C ALA A 273 -3.59 -15.92 -10.73
N PHE A 274 -2.78 -16.95 -10.52
CA PHE A 274 -1.35 -16.95 -10.85
C PHE A 274 -1.08 -17.63 -12.19
N SER A 275 -0.23 -17.03 -13.00
CA SER A 275 0.36 -17.69 -14.18
C SER A 275 1.21 -18.89 -13.74
N ARG A 276 1.29 -19.96 -14.55
CA ARG A 276 2.20 -21.10 -14.30
C ARG A 276 3.65 -20.63 -14.14
N GLU A 277 4.05 -19.57 -14.83
CA GLU A 277 5.39 -18.97 -14.73
C GLU A 277 5.61 -18.24 -13.40
N GLU A 278 4.58 -17.61 -12.85
CA GLU A 278 4.65 -16.91 -11.56
C GLU A 278 4.75 -17.89 -10.39
N ILE A 279 4.00 -18.99 -10.46
CA ILE A 279 4.11 -20.10 -9.50
C ILE A 279 5.51 -20.72 -9.59
N ALA A 280 6.02 -20.97 -10.80
CA ALA A 280 7.37 -21.51 -11.00
C ALA A 280 8.45 -20.56 -10.49
N ALA A 281 8.30 -19.24 -10.69
CA ALA A 281 9.21 -18.23 -10.19
C ALA A 281 9.19 -18.13 -8.66
N ALA A 282 8.01 -18.17 -8.04
CA ALA A 282 7.86 -18.15 -6.58
C ALA A 282 8.47 -19.41 -5.94
N VAL A 283 8.21 -20.59 -6.51
CA VAL A 283 8.80 -21.87 -6.06
C VAL A 283 10.31 -21.89 -6.30
N GLY A 284 10.78 -21.34 -7.41
CA GLY A 284 12.21 -21.21 -7.72
C GLY A 284 12.95 -20.27 -6.76
N ALA A 285 12.35 -19.13 -6.41
CA ALA A 285 12.90 -18.19 -5.43
C ALA A 285 12.92 -18.82 -4.02
N PHE A 286 11.84 -19.48 -3.61
CA PHE A 286 11.76 -20.20 -2.33
C PHE A 286 12.80 -21.32 -2.24
N LYS A 287 13.00 -22.11 -3.30
CA LYS A 287 14.05 -23.13 -3.37
C LYS A 287 15.46 -22.55 -3.33
N ARG A 288 15.73 -21.39 -3.94
CA ARG A 288 17.06 -20.74 -3.85
C ARG A 288 17.33 -20.20 -2.46
N GLN A 289 16.32 -19.64 -1.80
CA GLN A 289 16.47 -19.02 -0.49
C GLN A 289 16.57 -20.05 0.65
N PHE A 290 15.90 -21.20 0.53
CA PHE A 290 15.95 -22.28 1.53
C PHE A 290 16.83 -23.49 1.14
N GLY A 291 17.19 -23.63 -0.14
CA GLY A 291 18.07 -24.70 -0.64
C GLY A 291 19.56 -24.33 -0.68
N GLY A 292 19.92 -23.04 -0.53
CA GLY A 292 21.31 -22.57 -0.52
C GLY A 292 22.12 -22.89 0.75
N LEU A 293 21.56 -23.65 1.70
CA LEU A 293 22.24 -24.03 2.96
C LEU A 293 22.85 -25.44 2.93
N ARG A 294 23.00 -26.09 1.77
CA ARG A 294 23.54 -27.46 1.67
C ARG A 294 24.83 -27.65 0.87
N GLU A 295 25.46 -26.60 0.34
CA GLU A 295 26.75 -26.74 -0.36
C GLU A 295 27.77 -25.70 0.11
N THR A 296 28.27 -25.88 1.32
CA THR A 296 29.61 -25.42 1.70
C THR A 296 30.32 -26.56 2.40
N GLU A 297 30.77 -27.55 1.63
CA GLU A 297 31.89 -28.39 2.08
C GLU A 297 33.21 -27.66 1.74
N PRO A 298 34.12 -27.51 2.70
CA PRO A 298 35.39 -26.82 2.48
C PRO A 298 36.36 -27.73 1.72
N ARG A 299 36.73 -27.33 0.49
CA ARG A 299 37.97 -27.81 -0.12
C ARG A 299 39.16 -27.15 0.59
N PHE A 300 39.72 -27.84 1.57
CA PHE A 300 41.07 -27.63 2.04
C PHE A 300 41.72 -28.98 2.38
N LEU A 301 43.01 -29.09 2.04
CA LEU A 301 43.96 -30.21 2.19
C LEU A 301 43.92 -31.21 1.03
N CYS A 302 44.99 -31.55 0.32
CA CYS A 302 46.40 -31.15 0.27
C CYS A 302 46.90 -31.71 -1.08
N ASP A 303 47.62 -30.94 -1.88
CA ASP A 303 48.58 -31.47 -2.85
C ASP A 303 49.47 -30.32 -3.31
N HIS A 304 50.65 -30.24 -2.71
CA HIS A 304 51.87 -29.70 -3.29
C HIS A 304 53.05 -30.15 -2.41
N ASP A 305 53.83 -31.08 -2.98
CA ASP A 305 55.29 -31.20 -2.97
C ASP A 305 56.10 -30.61 -1.79
#